data_AF-A0A1V4UW84-F1
#
_entry.id   AF-A0A1V4UW84-F1
#
_cell.length_a   1.000
_cell.length_b   1.000
_cell.length_c   1.000
_cell.angle_alpha   90.00
_cell.angle_beta   90.00
_cell.angle_gamma   90.00
#
_symmetry.space_group_name_H-M   'P 1'
#
loop_
_entity.id
_entity.type
_entity.pdbx_description
1 polymer ?
#
loop_
_entity_poly.entity_id
_entity_poly.type
_entity_poly.pdbx_seq_one_letter_code
_entity_poly.pdbx_strand_id
1 'polypeptide(L)'
;MVYGGTEELVRSACEDPNVDMLLCPYDARRSMSIATARAAMKNQVAIGFDLSPLVLLRGSSRAHWLEAAGRNLQMARKFELSTIITTRARSHLDLKAPRDLLALAEVVGFEPEEAQAALMRPGRLIELNRRKWLGPGVELL
;
A
#
# COMPACT_ATOMS: atom_id res chain seq x y z
N MET A 1 -10.14 1.02 3.79
CA MET A 1 -8.70 1.26 4.05
C MET A 1 -8.44 1.23 5.55
N VAL A 2 -7.37 0.56 5.97
CA VAL A 2 -6.88 0.56 7.36
C VAL A 2 -5.45 1.11 7.40
N TYR A 3 -5.12 1.87 8.44
CA TYR A 3 -3.73 2.27 8.73
C TYR A 3 -3.16 1.39 9.83
N GLY A 4 -2.07 0.68 9.54
CA GLY A 4 -1.48 -0.28 10.47
C GLY A 4 -0.65 0.38 11.56
N GLY A 5 -1.27 0.81 12.66
CA GLY A 5 -0.53 1.39 13.80
C GLY A 5 0.13 0.35 14.71
N THR A 6 -0.41 -0.88 14.75
CA THR A 6 0.06 -2.00 15.58
C THR A 6 0.09 -3.29 14.78
N GLU A 7 0.82 -4.29 15.27
CA GLU A 7 0.90 -5.61 14.63
C GLU A 7 -0.46 -6.33 14.65
N GLU A 8 -1.23 -6.21 15.73
CA GLU A 8 -2.57 -6.78 15.79
C GLU A 8 -3.48 -6.16 14.73
N LEU A 9 -3.46 -4.84 14.58
CA LEU A 9 -4.30 -4.15 13.61
C LEU A 9 -3.91 -4.50 12.17
N VAL A 10 -2.60 -4.58 11.89
CA VAL A 10 -2.08 -5.03 10.60
C VAL A 10 -2.57 -6.44 10.28
N ARG A 11 -2.45 -7.37 11.24
CA ARG A 11 -2.89 -8.76 11.07
C ARG A 11 -4.40 -8.85 10.84
N SER A 12 -5.20 -8.22 11.71
CA SER A 12 -6.66 -8.23 11.57
C SER A 12 -7.12 -7.61 10.26
N ALA A 13 -6.49 -6.51 9.81
CA ALA A 13 -6.80 -5.90 8.53
C ALA A 13 -6.50 -6.82 7.33
N CYS A 14 -5.42 -7.60 7.40
CA CYS A 14 -5.09 -8.56 6.34
C CYS A 14 -5.94 -9.85 6.40
N GLU A 15 -6.52 -10.18 7.54
CA GLU A 15 -7.40 -11.35 7.72
C GLU A 15 -8.86 -11.07 7.30
N ASP A 16 -9.27 -9.80 7.21
CA ASP A 16 -10.63 -9.40 6.87
C ASP A 16 -10.82 -9.18 5.35
N PRO A 17 -11.66 -9.97 4.65
CA PRO A 17 -11.92 -9.82 3.22
C PRO A 17 -12.69 -8.55 2.84
N ASN A 18 -13.23 -7.79 3.81
CA ASN A 18 -13.91 -6.52 3.55
C ASN A 18 -12.93 -5.33 3.54
N VAL A 19 -11.64 -5.55 3.80
CA VAL A 19 -10.63 -4.50 3.79
C VAL A 19 -9.97 -4.42 2.41
N ASP A 20 -10.22 -3.33 1.68
CA ASP A 20 -9.63 -3.17 0.34
C ASP A 20 -8.11 -3.02 0.37
N MET A 21 -7.60 -2.28 1.36
CA MET A 21 -6.19 -1.93 1.43
C MET A 21 -5.71 -1.62 2.84
N LEU A 22 -4.45 -1.94 3.10
CA LEU A 22 -3.70 -1.64 4.32
C LEU A 22 -2.54 -0.69 3.98
N LEU A 23 -2.48 0.46 4.64
CA LEU A 23 -1.27 1.29 4.68
C LEU A 23 -0.37 0.77 5.81
N CYS A 24 0.75 0.15 5.44
CA CYS A 24 1.69 -0.41 6.41
C CYS A 24 2.49 0.70 7.12
N PRO A 25 2.84 0.51 8.41
CA PRO A 25 3.81 1.35 9.06
C PRO A 25 5.20 1.08 8.47
N TYR A 26 5.95 2.14 8.18
CA TYR A 26 7.33 2.05 7.69
C TYR A 26 8.32 2.19 8.85
N ASP A 27 8.23 1.25 9.80
CA ASP A 27 9.19 1.12 10.89
C ASP A 27 9.98 -0.17 10.67
N ALA A 28 11.30 -0.07 10.79
CA ALA A 28 12.20 -1.20 10.64
C ALA A 28 11.88 -2.37 11.59
N ARG A 29 11.25 -2.08 12.74
CA ARG A 29 10.83 -3.06 13.75
C ARG A 29 9.42 -3.64 13.51
N ARG A 30 8.63 -3.06 12.61
CA ARG A 30 7.21 -3.40 12.40
C ARG A 30 6.88 -3.63 10.92
N SER A 31 7.85 -4.12 10.15
CA SER A 31 7.65 -4.49 8.75
C SER A 31 6.65 -5.65 8.61
N MET A 32 6.08 -5.80 7.42
CA MET A 32 5.10 -6.86 7.14
C MET A 32 5.70 -8.26 7.34
N SER A 33 5.03 -9.08 8.15
CA SER A 33 5.42 -10.48 8.36
C SER A 33 4.97 -11.37 7.19
N ILE A 34 5.56 -12.56 7.05
CA ILE A 34 5.14 -13.57 6.06
C ILE A 34 3.68 -14.00 6.28
N ALA A 35 3.25 -14.15 7.54
CA ALA A 35 1.88 -14.55 7.86
C ALA A 35 0.89 -13.47 7.41
N THR A 36 1.21 -12.20 7.69
CA THR A 36 0.43 -11.04 7.24
C THR A 36 0.35 -10.97 5.71
N ALA A 37 1.48 -11.14 5.03
CA ALA A 37 1.52 -11.12 3.56
C ALA A 37 0.66 -12.24 2.95
N ARG A 38 0.71 -13.45 3.52
CA ARG A 38 -0.15 -14.57 3.09
C ARG A 38 -1.63 -14.29 3.32
N ALA A 39 -1.99 -13.70 4.45
CA ALA A 39 -3.37 -13.30 4.75
C ALA A 39 -3.86 -12.24 3.76
N ALA A 40 -3.05 -11.21 3.50
CA ALA A 40 -3.35 -10.16 2.53
C ALA A 40 -3.57 -10.74 1.12
N MET A 41 -2.72 -11.66 0.68
CA MET A 41 -2.86 -12.35 -0.60
C MET A 41 -4.19 -13.11 -0.67
N LYS A 42 -4.50 -13.91 0.36
CA LYS A 42 -5.73 -14.73 0.43
C LYS A 42 -7.00 -13.87 0.38
N ASN A 43 -6.98 -12.72 1.05
CA ASN A 43 -8.12 -11.83 1.20
C ASN A 43 -8.11 -10.66 0.21
N GLN A 44 -7.18 -10.66 -0.75
CA GLN A 44 -7.04 -9.62 -1.78
C GLN A 44 -6.84 -8.20 -1.22
N VAL A 45 -6.25 -8.08 -0.04
CA VAL A 45 -5.95 -6.80 0.60
C VAL A 45 -4.75 -6.17 -0.07
N ALA A 46 -4.93 -5.00 -0.68
CA ALA A 46 -3.85 -4.27 -1.32
C ALA A 46 -2.93 -3.60 -0.29
N ILE A 47 -1.63 -3.51 -0.60
CA ILE A 47 -0.63 -2.89 0.26
C ILE A 47 -0.35 -1.48 -0.24
N GLY A 48 -0.72 -0.50 0.58
CA GLY A 48 -0.51 0.91 0.28
C GLY A 48 0.89 1.38 0.68
N PHE A 49 1.48 2.21 -0.19
CA PHE A 49 2.75 2.90 -0.06
C PHE A 49 2.56 4.39 0.03
N ASP A 50 2.76 4.93 1.23
CA ASP A 50 2.77 6.37 1.45
C ASP A 50 4.17 6.94 1.21
N LEU A 51 4.32 7.68 0.11
CA LEU A 51 5.57 8.27 -0.37
C LEU A 51 5.87 9.64 0.26
N SER A 52 4.96 10.22 1.05
CA SER A 52 5.21 11.51 1.72
C SER A 52 6.49 11.57 2.57
N PRO A 53 6.91 10.49 3.26
CA PRO A 53 8.12 10.55 4.07
C PRO A 53 9.39 10.77 3.24
N LEU A 54 9.41 10.38 1.97
CA LEU A 54 10.53 10.63 1.07
C LEU A 54 10.78 12.13 0.87
N VAL A 55 9.70 12.92 0.84
CA VAL A 55 9.73 14.38 0.68
C VAL A 55 9.94 15.09 2.02
N LEU A 56 9.33 14.58 3.10
CA LEU A 56 9.30 15.25 4.40
C LEU A 56 10.52 14.93 5.27
N LEU A 57 10.96 13.67 5.31
CA LEU A 57 12.09 13.26 6.14
C LEU A 57 13.43 13.71 5.56
N ARG A 58 14.47 13.72 6.39
CA ARG A 58 15.85 14.10 6.06
C ARG A 58 16.84 13.09 6.67
N GLY A 59 18.05 13.04 6.13
CA GLY A 59 19.15 12.25 6.68
C GLY A 59 18.81 10.78 6.95
N SER A 60 19.24 10.27 8.11
CA SER A 60 19.06 8.88 8.53
C SER A 60 17.59 8.45 8.59
N SER A 61 16.68 9.33 9.03
CA SER A 61 15.25 9.00 9.07
C SER A 61 14.69 8.66 7.69
N ARG A 62 15.13 9.37 6.64
CA ARG A 62 14.72 9.06 5.27
C ARG A 62 15.33 7.74 4.79
N ALA A 63 16.60 7.49 5.12
CA ALA A 63 17.27 6.25 4.75
C ALA A 63 16.60 5.02 5.39
N HIS A 64 16.28 5.08 6.69
CA HIS A 64 15.56 4.00 7.38
C HIS A 64 14.15 3.78 6.84
N TRP A 65 13.45 4.87 6.49
CA TRP A 65 12.14 4.76 5.85
C TRP A 65 12.25 4.06 4.48
N LEU A 66 13.21 4.46 3.64
CA LEU A 66 13.47 3.84 2.34
C LEU A 66 13.80 2.35 2.46
N GLU A 67 14.64 1.98 3.43
CA GLU A 67 14.97 0.59 3.72
C GLU A 67 13.72 -0.23 4.11
N ALA A 68 12.89 0.31 5.01
CA ALA A 68 11.65 -0.35 5.43
C ALA A 68 10.65 -0.47 4.27
N ALA A 69 10.51 0.58 3.46
CA ALA A 69 9.65 0.57 2.28
C ALA A 69 10.13 -0.45 1.24
N GLY A 70 11.43 -0.50 0.94
CA GLY A 70 12.02 -1.48 0.04
C GLY A 70 11.81 -2.93 0.50
N ARG A 71 11.94 -3.21 1.80
CA ARG A 71 11.63 -4.54 2.36
C ARG A 71 10.15 -4.91 2.20
N ASN A 72 9.24 -3.98 2.45
CA ASN A 72 7.80 -4.20 2.24
C ASN A 72 7.49 -4.43 0.75
N LEU A 73 8.17 -3.73 -0.16
CA LEU A 73 8.02 -3.93 -1.61
C LEU A 73 8.50 -5.31 -2.06
N GLN A 74 9.66 -5.76 -1.56
CA GLN A 74 10.14 -7.13 -1.81
C GLN A 74 9.16 -8.19 -1.29
N MET A 75 8.56 -7.96 -0.12
CA MET A 75 7.53 -8.85 0.43
C MET A 75 6.28 -8.85 -0.46
N ALA A 76 5.81 -7.68 -0.90
CA ALA A 76 4.67 -7.57 -1.79
C ALA A 76 4.91 -8.33 -3.10
N ARG A 77 6.09 -8.17 -3.72
CA ARG A 77 6.48 -8.92 -4.93
C ARG A 77 6.51 -10.42 -4.69
N LYS A 78 7.11 -10.86 -3.58
CA LYS A 78 7.22 -12.29 -3.23
C LYS A 78 5.86 -12.99 -3.10
N PHE A 79 4.84 -12.25 -2.65
CA PHE A 79 3.48 -12.76 -2.45
C PHE A 79 2.49 -12.25 -3.52
N GLU A 80 3.00 -11.65 -4.60
CA GLU A 80 2.21 -11.10 -5.71
C GLU A 80 1.07 -10.17 -5.23
N LEU A 81 1.33 -9.41 -4.17
CA LEU A 81 0.35 -8.51 -3.57
C LEU A 81 0.12 -7.31 -4.48
N SER A 82 -1.15 -6.94 -4.62
CA SER A 82 -1.52 -5.67 -5.23
C SER A 82 -0.99 -4.50 -4.41
N THR A 83 -0.29 -3.56 -5.05
CA THR A 83 0.28 -2.38 -4.39
C THR A 83 -0.48 -1.11 -4.75
N ILE A 84 -0.45 -0.11 -3.88
CA ILE A 84 -1.02 1.22 -4.12
C ILE A 84 0.02 2.26 -3.73
N ILE A 85 0.11 3.39 -4.43
CA ILE A 85 0.94 4.53 -3.99
C ILE A 85 0.08 5.76 -3.66
N THR A 86 0.51 6.54 -2.67
CA THR A 86 -0.14 7.78 -2.23
C THR A 86 0.86 8.72 -1.57
N THR A 87 0.51 10.00 -1.39
CA THR A 87 1.24 10.93 -0.49
C THR A 87 0.46 11.26 0.77
N ARG A 88 -0.72 10.65 0.99
CA ARG A 88 -1.58 10.88 2.17
C ARG A 88 -1.67 12.37 2.52
N ALA A 89 -1.87 13.18 1.47
CA ALA A 89 -1.79 14.63 1.53
C ALA A 89 -2.77 15.19 2.57
N ARG A 90 -2.29 16.04 3.47
CA ARG A 90 -3.12 16.70 4.48
C ARG A 90 -3.59 18.08 4.02
N SER A 91 -2.89 18.64 3.03
CA SER A 91 -3.23 19.90 2.39
C SER A 91 -2.91 19.86 0.89
N HIS A 92 -3.36 20.89 0.16
CA HIS A 92 -3.03 21.07 -1.25
C HIS A 92 -1.52 21.18 -1.52
N LEU A 93 -0.72 21.55 -0.51
CA LEU A 93 0.74 21.66 -0.61
C LEU A 93 1.44 20.28 -0.59
N ASP A 94 0.76 19.25 -0.09
CA ASP A 94 1.28 17.88 -0.02
C ASP A 94 0.94 17.07 -1.30
N LEU A 95 0.11 17.63 -2.19
CA LEU A 95 -0.24 17.01 -3.46
C LEU A 95 0.98 16.96 -4.39
N LYS A 96 1.02 15.90 -5.19
CA LYS A 96 2.05 15.67 -6.20
C LYS A 96 1.39 15.34 -7.52
N ALA A 97 1.98 15.79 -8.61
CA ALA A 97 1.52 15.39 -9.92
C ALA A 97 1.71 13.87 -10.09
N PRO A 98 0.88 13.19 -10.90
CA PRO A 98 1.04 11.76 -11.18
C PRO A 98 2.47 11.35 -11.55
N ARG A 99 3.12 12.11 -12.44
CA ARG A 99 4.52 11.89 -12.83
C ARG A 99 5.52 11.95 -11.67
N ASP A 100 5.26 12.84 -10.70
CA ASP A 100 6.13 13.01 -9.53
C ASP A 100 5.95 11.82 -8.59
N LEU A 101 4.72 11.32 -8.41
CA LEU A 101 4.44 10.11 -7.64
C LEU A 101 5.14 8.88 -8.23
N LEU A 102 5.13 8.72 -9.56
CA LEU A 102 5.83 7.64 -10.25
C LEU A 102 7.34 7.72 -10.01
N ALA A 103 7.94 8.89 -10.20
CA ALA A 103 9.36 9.11 -9.94
C ALA A 103 9.74 8.84 -8.47
N LEU A 104 8.89 9.24 -7.51
CA LEU A 104 9.11 8.93 -6.09
C LEU A 104 9.00 7.42 -5.80
N ALA A 105 8.09 6.71 -6.46
CA ALA A 105 7.95 5.26 -6.33
C ALA A 105 9.17 4.52 -6.89
N GLU A 106 9.72 4.97 -8.03
CA GLU A 106 10.96 4.42 -8.60
C GLU A 106 12.13 4.55 -7.62
N VAL A 107 12.25 5.67 -6.89
CA VAL A 107 13.28 5.85 -5.85
C VAL A 107 13.11 4.84 -4.69
N VAL A 108 11.88 4.44 -4.37
CA VAL A 108 11.61 3.37 -3.39
C VAL A 108 12.01 1.99 -3.94
N GLY A 109 12.12 1.85 -5.26
CA GLY A 109 12.53 0.64 -5.96
C GLY A 109 11.40 -0.02 -6.77
N PHE A 110 10.28 0.68 -7.00
CA PHE A 110 9.24 0.20 -7.92
C PHE A 110 9.76 0.18 -9.36
N GLU A 111 9.32 -0.80 -10.14
CA GLU A 111 9.49 -0.76 -11.59
C GLU A 111 8.45 0.20 -12.20
N PRO A 112 8.71 0.83 -13.36
CA PRO A 112 7.81 1.84 -13.95
C PRO A 112 6.36 1.36 -14.12
N GLU A 113 6.17 0.14 -14.64
CA GLU A 113 4.85 -0.45 -14.86
C GLU A 113 4.15 -0.79 -13.53
N GLU A 114 4.93 -1.24 -12.54
CA GLU A 114 4.44 -1.53 -11.19
C GLU A 114 3.96 -0.25 -10.49
N ALA A 115 4.74 0.83 -10.58
CA ALA A 115 4.37 2.15 -10.06
C ALA A 115 3.12 2.70 -10.75
N GLN A 116 3.02 2.58 -12.07
CA GLN A 116 1.84 3.01 -12.82
C GLN A 116 0.60 2.21 -12.41
N ALA A 117 0.72 0.89 -12.30
CA ALA A 117 -0.38 0.05 -11.83
C ALA A 117 -0.80 0.43 -10.39
N ALA A 118 0.17 0.68 -9.50
CA ALA A 118 -0.08 1.08 -8.12
C ALA A 118 -0.79 2.44 -8.02
N LEU A 119 -0.46 3.38 -8.90
CA LEU A 119 -1.13 4.68 -8.96
C LEU A 119 -2.58 4.58 -9.43
N MET A 120 -2.85 3.70 -10.40
CA MET A 120 -4.19 3.55 -11.00
C MET A 120 -5.13 2.67 -10.17
N ARG A 121 -4.59 1.81 -9.31
CA ARG A 121 -5.35 0.80 -8.56
C ARG A 121 -6.46 1.35 -7.65
N PRO A 122 -6.31 2.49 -6.95
CA PRO A 122 -7.41 3.09 -6.20
C PRO A 122 -8.66 3.32 -7.05
N GLY A 123 -8.52 3.74 -8.31
CA GLY A 123 -9.64 3.91 -9.23
C GLY A 123 -10.38 2.60 -9.49
N ARG A 124 -9.64 1.51 -9.75
CA ARG A 124 -10.21 0.18 -9.95
C ARG A 124 -10.93 -0.34 -8.71
N LEU A 125 -10.40 -0.10 -7.51
CA LEU A 125 -11.06 -0.47 -6.26
C LEU A 125 -12.39 0.28 -6.07
N ILE A 126 -12.42 1.58 -6.39
CA ILE A 126 -13.66 2.37 -6.34
C ILE A 126 -14.70 1.81 -7.32
N GLU A 127 -14.29 1.42 -8.53
CA GLU A 127 -15.19 0.79 -9.51
C GLU A 127 -15.74 -0.56 -9.00
N LEU A 128 -14.92 -1.38 -8.36
CA LEU A 128 -15.35 -2.64 -7.74
C LEU A 128 -16.32 -2.41 -6.57
N ASN A 129 -16.03 -1.44 -5.71
CA ASN A 129 -16.85 -1.15 -4.53
C ASN A 129 -18.19 -0.49 -4.86
N ARG A 130 -18.35 0.05 -6.08
CA ARG A 130 -19.63 0.56 -6.58
C ARG A 130 -20.57 -0.55 -7.06
N ARG A 131 -20.06 -1.76 -7.31
CA ARG A 131 -20.89 -2.92 -7.66
C ARG A 131 -21.63 -3.43 -6.43
N LYS A 132 -22.68 -4.21 -6.65
CA LYS A 132 -23.46 -4.81 -5.57
C LYS A 132 -22.94 -6.22 -5.30
N TRP A 133 -22.57 -6.47 -4.04
CA TRP A 133 -22.04 -7.76 -3.62
C TRP A 133 -22.97 -8.36 -2.55
N LEU A 134 -23.34 -9.63 -2.71
CA LEU A 134 -24.06 -10.39 -1.67
C LEU A 134 -23.09 -10.99 -0.64
N GLY A 135 -21.83 -11.16 -1.05
CA GLY A 135 -20.72 -11.66 -0.24
C GLY A 135 -19.42 -11.66 -1.05
N PRO A 136 -18.29 -12.10 -0.46
CA PRO A 136 -17.02 -12.14 -1.15
C PRO A 136 -17.10 -12.94 -2.46
N GLY A 137 -16.81 -12.29 -3.59
CA GLY A 137 -16.83 -12.91 -4.92
C GLY A 137 -18.21 -13.16 -5.53
N VAL A 138 -19.30 -12.72 -4.90
CA VAL A 138 -20.68 -12.91 -5.40
C VAL A 138 -21.31 -11.57 -5.76
N GLU A 139 -21.22 -11.20 -7.04
CA GLU A 139 -21.80 -9.98 -7.60
C GLU A 139 -23.28 -10.18 -7.95
N LEU A 140 -24.11 -9.18 -7.62
CA LEU A 140 -25.52 -9.12 -8.00
C LEU A 140 -25.66 -8.34 -9.31
N LEU A 141 -26.00 -9.05 -10.39
CA LEU A 141 -26.19 -8.50 -11.74
C LEU A 141 -27.52 -7.75 -11.90
#